data_AF-A0A2V7YDS1-F1
#
_entry.id   AF-A0A2V7YDS1-F1
#
_cell.length_a   1.000
_cell.length_b   1.000
_cell.length_c   1.000
_cell.angle_alpha   90.00
_cell.angle_beta   90.00
_cell.angle_gamma   90.00
#
_symmetry.space_group_name_H-M   'P 1'
#
loop_
_entity.id
_entity.type
_entity.pdbx_description
1 polymer ?
#
loop_
_entity_poly.entity_id
_entity_poly.type
_entity_poly.pdbx_seq_one_letter_code
_entity_poly.pdbx_strand_id
1 'polypeptide(L)' 'MEIAVRSVELTKQYDIYPRPADRIIEFITRRPRHTVFPALQDVTFEVE' A
#
# COMPACT_ATOMS: atom_id res chain seq x y z
N MET A 1 28.74 -8.19 -11.06
CA MET A 1 27.71 -8.98 -10.34
C MET A 1 26.39 -8.56 -10.94
N GLU A 2 25.64 -9.51 -11.47
CA GLU A 2 24.31 -9.25 -12.07
C GLU A 2 23.31 -9.22 -10.92
N ILE A 3 22.61 -8.10 -10.72
CA ILE A 3 21.66 -7.96 -9.59
C ILE A 3 20.34 -8.61 -10.02
N ALA A 4 19.88 -9.63 -9.28
CA ALA A 4 18.61 -10.30 -9.57
C ALA A 4 17.41 -9.45 -9.13
N VAL A 5 17.49 -8.84 -7.94
CA VAL A 5 16.44 -7.95 -7.40
C VAL A 5 17.07 -6.80 -6.61
N ARG A 6 16.55 -5.59 -6.82
CA ARG A 6 16.88 -4.40 -6.04
C ARG A 6 15.61 -3.65 -5.66
N SER A 7 15.45 -3.32 -4.38
CA SER A 7 14.44 -2.37 -3.90
C SER A 7 15.13 -1.17 -3.26
N VAL A 8 14.53 0.01 -3.42
CA VAL A 8 14.98 1.25 -2.78
C VAL A 8 13.74 1.91 -2.20
N GLU A 9 13.75 2.12 -0.88
CA GLU A 9 12.70 2.84 -0.13
C GLU A 9 11.29 2.35 -0.46
N LEU A 10 11.12 1.03 -0.61
CA LEU A 10 9.84 0.45 -1.00
C LEU A 10 8.85 0.55 0.15
N THR A 11 7.77 1.30 -0.09
CA THR A 11 6.64 1.44 0.84
C THR A 11 5.37 0.84 0.22
N LYS A 12 4.61 0.10 1.02
CA LYS A 12 3.34 -0.52 0.61
C LYS A 12 2.32 -0.31 1.71
N GLN A 13 1.16 0.20 1.31
CA GLN A 13 -0.01 0.33 2.16
C GLN A 13 -1.22 -0.34 1.52
N TYR A 14 -2.16 -0.75 2.38
CA TYR A 14 -3.47 -1.25 2.01
C TYR A 14 -4.57 -0.43 2.66
N ASP A 15 -5.62 -0.16 1.90
CA ASP A 15 -6.82 0.49 2.40
C ASP A 15 -7.82 -0.59 2.83
N ILE A 16 -8.11 -0.66 4.13
CA ILE A 16 -9.06 -1.62 4.68
C ILE A 16 -10.43 -0.96 4.81
N TYR A 17 -11.38 -1.45 4.04
CA TYR A 17 -12.78 -1.01 4.09
C TYR A 17 -13.59 -1.94 4.98
N PRO A 18 -14.37 -1.43 5.96
CA PRO A 18 -15.24 -2.26 6.80
C PRO A 18 -16.31 -3.01 5.99
N ARG A 19 -16.81 -2.40 4.90
CA ARG A 19 -17.79 -2.99 3.99
C ARG A 19 -17.43 -2.66 2.53
N PRO A 20 -17.72 -3.54 1.55
CA PRO A 20 -17.44 -3.26 0.14
C PRO A 20 -18.06 -1.95 -0.40
N ALA A 21 -19.27 -1.62 0.06
CA ALA A 21 -19.98 -0.41 -0.34
C ALA A 21 -19.27 0.89 0.11
N ASP A 22 -18.48 0.86 1.19
CA ASP A 22 -17.78 2.04 1.69
C ASP A 22 -16.78 2.59 0.67
N ARG A 23 -16.21 1.74 -0.20
CA ARG A 23 -15.33 2.16 -1.30
C ARG A 23 -16.06 3.01 -2.34
N ILE A 24 -17.30 2.63 -2.69
CA ILE A 24 -18.12 3.38 -3.64
C ILE A 24 -18.59 4.70 -3.02
N ILE A 25 -19.01 4.66 -1.74
CA ILE A 25 -19.43 5.87 -1.00
C ILE A 25 -18.26 6.85 -0.89
N GLU A 26 -17.07 6.38 -0.56
CA GLU A 26 -15.86 7.21 -0.50
C GLU A 26 -15.53 7.82 -1.85
N PHE A 27 -15.63 7.06 -2.95
CA PHE A 27 -15.38 7.58 -4.29
C PHE A 27 -16.33 8.74 -4.65
N ILE A 28 -17.60 8.64 -4.30
CA ILE A 28 -18.62 9.67 -4.57
C ILE A 28 -18.47 10.86 -3.62
N THR A 29 -18.30 10.59 -2.32
CA THR A 29 -18.31 11.63 -1.27
C THR A 29 -16.95 12.27 -1.03
N ARG A 30 -15.86 11.66 -1.52
CA ARG A 30 -14.45 12.03 -1.25
C ARG A 30 -14.11 12.12 0.25
N ARG A 31 -14.90 11.47 1.10
CA ARG A 31 -14.64 11.38 2.55
C ARG A 31 -14.04 10.02 2.85
N PRO A 32 -12.84 9.94 3.45
CA PRO A 32 -12.23 8.67 3.81
C PRO A 32 -13.14 7.84 4.73
N ARG A 33 -13.32 6.57 4.38
CA ARG A 33 -14.06 5.54 5.12
C ARG A 33 -13.22 4.28 5.33
N HIS A 34 -12.04 4.19 4.73
CA HIS A 34 -11.07 3.14 4.98
C HIS A 34 -10.12 3.50 6.13
N THR A 35 -9.50 2.47 6.71
CA THR A 35 -8.32 2.61 7.56
C THR A 35 -7.08 2.18 6.78
N VAL A 36 -6.00 2.95 6.87
CA VAL A 36 -4.73 2.63 6.22
C VAL A 36 -3.97 1.60 7.06
N PHE A 37 -3.49 0.54 6.42
CA PHE A 37 -2.58 -0.45 6.98
C PHE A 37 -1.23 -0.40 6.26
N PRO A 38 -0.14 0.07 6.92
CA PRO A 38 1.19 0.07 6.34
C PRO A 38 1.79 -1.34 6.40
N ALA A 39 1.92 -1.99 5.24
CA ALA A 39 2.44 -3.36 5.13
C ALA A 39 3.97 -3.40 4.96
N LEU A 40 4.54 -2.43 4.25
CA LEU A 40 5.99 -2.24 4.10
C LEU A 40 6.29 -0.75 4.31
N GLN A 41 7.38 -0.45 5.02
CA GLN A 41 7.83 0.91 5.27
C GLN A 41 9.33 1.00 4.93
N ASP A 42 9.65 1.79 3.89
CA ASP A 42 11.00 2.17 3.48
C ASP A 42 11.99 1.00 3.30
N VAL A 43 11.53 -0.08 2.68
CA VAL A 43 12.29 -1.32 2.53
C VAL A 43 13.32 -1.22 1.39
N THR A 44 14.60 -1.31 1.73
CA THR A 44 15.74 -1.29 0.79
C THR A 44 16.54 -2.59 0.91
N PHE A 45 16.69 -3.33 -0.20
CA PHE A 45 17.52 -4.53 -0.24
C PHE A 45 18.02 -4.84 -1.65
N GLU A 46 19.07 -5.66 -1.73
CA GLU A 46 19.64 -6.19 -2.97
C GLU A 46 19.87 -7.70 -2.81
N VAL A 47 19.57 -8.47 -3.87
CA VAL A 47 19.80 -9.92 -3.94
C VAL A 47 20.59 -10.24 -5.21
N GLU A 48 21.61 -11.10 -5.06
CA GLU A 48 22.46 -11.64 -6.12
C GLU A 48 21.99 -13.02 -6.60
#